data_AF-A0A0L0ERB0-F1
#
_entry.id   AF-A0A0L0ERB0-F1
#
_cell.length_a   1.000
_cell.length_b   1.000
_cell.length_c   1.000
_cell.angle_alpha   90.00
_cell.angle_beta   90.00
_cell.angle_gamma   90.00
#
_symmetry.space_group_name_H-M   'P 1'
#
loop_
_entity.id
_entity.type
_entity.pdbx_description
1 polymer ?
#
loop_
_entity_poly.entity_id
_entity_poly.type
_entity_poly.pdbx_seq_one_letter_code
_entity_poly.pdbx_strand_id
1 'polypeptide(L)' 'MTDYNNAPELKASVLGKTTEYASQYEPSLLHPIARKLNRDQIAVDEQALPFLVKTSGMVMSCPG' A
#
# COMPACT_ATOMS: atom_id res chain seq x y z
N MET A 1 -0.74 -17.64 -6.86
CA MET A 1 -0.10 -16.85 -5.79
C MET A 1 0.72 -15.77 -6.47
N THR A 2 0.62 -14.51 -6.04
CA THR A 2 1.44 -13.43 -6.60
C THR A 2 2.93 -13.72 -6.41
N ASP A 3 3.71 -13.63 -7.49
CA ASP A 3 5.17 -13.65 -7.39
C ASP A 3 5.68 -12.25 -7.03
N TYR A 4 6.06 -12.09 -5.77
CA TYR A 4 6.57 -10.83 -5.22
C TYR A 4 8.10 -10.70 -5.36
N ASN A 5 8.81 -11.75 -5.77
CA ASN A 5 10.28 -11.77 -5.74
C ASN A 5 10.91 -10.80 -6.74
N ASN A 6 10.19 -10.44 -7.80
CA ASN A 6 10.69 -9.59 -8.89
C ASN A 6 9.97 -8.25 -9.03
N ALA A 7 9.02 -7.93 -8.15
CA ALA A 7 8.26 -6.68 -8.21
C ALA A 7 9.20 -5.48 -7.92
N PRO A 8 9.44 -4.57 -8.88
CA PRO A 8 10.31 -3.41 -8.69
C PRO A 8 9.91 -2.55 -7.49
N GLU A 9 8.60 -2.42 -7.25
CA GLU A 9 8.00 -1.68 -6.15
C GLU A 9 8.34 -2.26 -4.78
N LEU A 10 8.73 -3.54 -4.72
CA LEU A 10 9.10 -4.23 -3.48
C LEU A 10 10.61 -4.30 -3.24
N LYS A 11 11.45 -3.89 -4.19
CA LYS A 11 12.92 -3.92 -4.02
C LYS A 11 13.41 -3.05 -2.86
N ALA A 12 12.71 -1.94 -2.60
CA ALA A 12 12.97 -1.04 -1.47
C ALA A 12 12.19 -1.41 -0.20
N SER A 13 11.43 -2.51 -0.22
CA SER A 13 10.59 -2.93 0.90
C SER A 13 11.39 -3.59 2.00
N VAL A 14 10.97 -3.36 3.25
CA VAL A 14 11.51 -4.03 4.44
C VAL A 14 10.86 -5.39 4.72
N LEU A 15 9.91 -5.82 3.88
CA LEU A 15 9.23 -7.10 4.05
C LEU A 15 10.25 -8.26 4.05
N GLY A 16 10.20 -9.09 5.10
CA GLY A 16 11.12 -10.20 5.27
C GLY A 16 12.53 -9.80 5.71
N LYS A 17 12.77 -8.54 6.09
CA LYS A 17 14.03 -8.06 6.68
C LYS A 17 13.90 -7.94 8.19
N THR A 18 15.04 -8.09 8.89
CA THR A 18 15.12 -7.80 10.33
C THR A 18 14.94 -6.30 10.56
N THR A 19 14.19 -5.94 11.59
CA THR A 19 14.11 -4.58 12.12
C THR A 19 14.44 -4.62 13.61
N GLU A 20 15.18 -3.63 14.08
CA GLU A 20 15.45 -3.48 15.51
C GLU A 20 14.17 -3.08 16.25
N TYR A 21 14.09 -3.46 17.52
CA TYR A 21 12.98 -3.06 18.39
C TYR A 21 13.21 -1.64 18.92
N ALA A 22 12.29 -0.74 18.60
CA ALA A 22 12.27 0.60 19.18
C ALA A 22 11.55 0.60 20.53
N SER A 23 12.13 1.25 21.54
CA SER A 23 11.51 1.40 22.87
C SER A 23 10.52 2.57 22.94
N GLN A 24 10.51 3.42 21.92
CA GLN A 24 9.56 4.49 21.70
C GLN A 24 8.97 4.42 20.28
N TYR A 25 7.92 5.19 20.03
CA TYR A 25 7.33 5.28 18.70
C TYR A 25 8.32 5.92 17.70
N GLU A 26 8.64 5.18 16.65
CA GLU A 26 9.54 5.58 15.57
C GLU A 26 8.80 5.58 14.22
N PRO A 27 8.32 6.73 13.73
CA PRO A 27 7.59 6.83 12.46
C PRO A 27 8.39 6.35 11.24
N SER A 28 9.72 6.36 11.34
CA SER A 28 10.64 5.92 10.28
C SER A 28 10.49 4.43 9.93
N LEU A 29 9.91 3.63 10.84
CA LEU A 29 9.59 2.21 10.62
C LEU A 29 8.34 2.00 9.74
N LEU A 30 7.62 3.06 9.38
CA LEU A 30 6.46 2.98 8.51
C LEU A 30 6.89 2.97 7.04
N HIS A 31 6.65 1.85 6.36
CA HIS A 31 6.98 1.67 4.95
C HIS A 31 5.70 1.52 4.11
N PRO A 32 5.36 2.52 3.26
CA PRO A 32 4.18 2.42 2.42
C PRO A 32 4.39 1.39 1.31
N ILE A 33 3.39 0.54 1.08
CA ILE A 33 3.34 -0.40 -0.06
C ILE A 33 2.09 -0.09 -0.87
N ALA A 34 2.27 0.22 -2.15
CA ALA A 34 1.16 0.57 -3.03
C ALA A 34 0.25 -0.65 -3.27
N ARG A 35 -1.04 -0.53 -2.94
CA ARG A 35 -2.04 -1.58 -3.21
C ARG A 35 -2.27 -1.83 -4.70
N LYS A 36 -1.93 -0.84 -5.55
CA LYS A 36 -2.02 -0.92 -7.01
C LYS A 36 -1.29 -2.15 -7.56
N LEU A 37 -0.13 -2.50 -6.99
CA LEU A 37 0.64 -3.69 -7.36
C LEU A 37 -0.24 -4.95 -7.42
N ASN A 38 -1.03 -5.19 -6.37
CA ASN A 38 -1.89 -6.36 -6.31
C ASN A 38 -3.17 -6.19 -7.13
N ARG A 39 -3.69 -4.96 -7.25
CA ARG A 39 -4.90 -4.67 -8.05
C ARG A 39 -4.67 -4.94 -9.53
N ASP A 40 -3.55 -4.48 -10.08
CA ASP A 40 -3.20 -4.65 -11.49
C ASP A 40 -3.14 -6.15 -11.86
N GLN A 41 -2.60 -6.98 -10.97
CA GLN A 41 -2.46 -8.43 -11.20
C GLN A 41 -3.79 -9.18 -11.29
N ILE A 42 -4.83 -8.71 -10.59
CA ILE A 42 -6.18 -9.28 -10.65
C ILE A 42 -7.11 -8.44 -11.52
N ALA A 43 -6.56 -7.57 -12.37
CA ALA A 43 -7.29 -6.70 -13.28
C ALA A 43 -8.41 -5.87 -12.61
N VAL A 44 -8.17 -5.43 -11.37
CA VAL A 44 -9.11 -4.56 -10.66
C VAL A 44 -8.91 -3.13 -11.13
N ASP A 45 -9.97 -2.54 -11.68
CA ASP A 45 -10.02 -1.14 -12.04
C ASP A 45 -10.07 -0.26 -10.78
N GLU A 46 -9.10 0.65 -10.65
CA GLU A 46 -9.01 1.60 -9.55
C GLU A 46 -10.15 2.63 -9.56
N GLN A 47 -10.78 2.88 -10.71
CA GLN A 47 -11.94 3.77 -10.83
C GLN A 47 -13.27 3.08 -10.50
N ALA A 48 -13.29 1.74 -10.47
CA ALA A 48 -14.48 0.93 -10.22
C ALA A 48 -14.28 -0.04 -9.05
N LEU A 49 -13.62 0.43 -7.98
CA LEU A 49 -13.39 -0.39 -6.80
C LEU A 49 -14.73 -0.78 -6.14
N PRO A 50 -14.94 -2.07 -5.80
CA PRO A 50 -16.17 -2.53 -5.16
C PRO A 50 -16.27 -2.14 -3.68
N PHE A 51 -15.46 -1.18 -3.23
CA PHE A 51 -15.36 -0.72 -1.85
C PHE A 51 -15.01 0.77 -1.79
N LEU A 52 -15.42 1.42 -0.71
CA LEU A 52 -15.14 2.85 -0.49
C LEU A 52 -13.64 3.08 -0.30
N VAL A 53 -13.10 4.04 -1.05
CA VAL A 53 -11.78 4.60 -0.79
C VAL A 53 -11.92 5.59 0.36
N LYS A 54 -11.16 5.38 1.45
CA LYS A 54 -10.91 6.43 2.43
C LYS A 54 -9.52 7.01 2.18
N THR A 55 -9.48 8.20 1.59
CA THR A 55 -8.29 9.04 1.57
C THR A 55 -8.19 9.72 2.94
N SER A 56 -7.11 9.47 3.67
CA SER A 56 -6.81 10.20 4.89
C SER A 56 -6.46 11.64 4.49
N GLY A 57 -7.45 12.55 4.51
CA GLY A 57 -7.22 13.99 4.38
C GLY A 57 -7.91 14.75 3.23
N MET A 58 -8.80 14.15 2.45
CA MET A 58 -9.66 14.94 1.54
C MET A 58 -11.04 14.31 1.45
N VAL A 59 -12.01 14.95 2.12
CA VAL A 59 -13.43 14.70 1.85
C VAL A 59 -13.67 15.20 0.42
N MET A 60 -13.68 14.28 -0.54
CA MET A 60 -14.23 14.59 -1.87
C MET A 60 -15.72 14.81 -1.67
N SER A 61 -16.13 16.07 -1.50
CA SER A 61 -17.54 16.45 -1.55
C SER A 61 -18.08 16.06 -2.92
N CYS A 62 -19.05 15.13 -2.94
CA CYS A 62 -19.88 14.89 -4.11
C CYS A 62 -20.47 16.23 -4.58
N PRO A 63 -20.35 16.64 -5.85
CA PRO A 63 -21.18 17.70 -6.37
C PRO A 63 -22.63 17.17 -6.44
N GLY A 64 -23.58 17.99 -6.00
CA GLY A 64 -25.01 17.70 -6.03
C GLY A 64 -25.60 17.68 -7.44
#